data_AF-A0A946E7S8-F1
#
_entry.id   AF-A0A946E7S8-F1
#
_cell.length_a   1.000
_cell.length_b   1.000
_cell.length_c   1.000
_cell.angle_alpha   90.00
_cell.angle_beta   90.00
_cell.angle_gamma   90.00
#
_symmetry.space_group_name_H-M   'P 1'
#
loop_
_entity.id
_entity.type
_entity.pdbx_description
1 polymer ?
#
loop_
_entity_poly.entity_id
_entity_poly.type
_entity_poly.pdbx_seq_one_letter_code
_entity_poly.pdbx_strand_id
1 'polypeptide(L)'
;MKVLITFSYFFFLWPVFAFSGQNPGDSDTNKIGVDSIQYRMDSLIHLGNPRYTYSQNFIWTDSSETSILRTPEYYKNRYKEKDLMYKVVDNWGKGFDSLYGTRNLRPILHGIAYRGGANNYFHETKKRRNSNPLPADGIDNLCSEGFSHSVYLYRTNFDNAPISHSCNCENGGINKMKYSQFDYYDTQHVYDMLEIVHKSALNDSVGPVYLHCWNGWHASGFISAIILKQFCGMSDLEATAYWDLGTDGANTSPRYNKIREDIKNFKPYPEFILIDSLGNKVCPPMPDIIDSSMLHITVEHLAIVPEAIPVGTIMIMNKVKFGPNKTTLSSPGNNPDLKYLLEALEKSPSLKVEIGGHTDRSGKAATNKVLSTKRAQWVFNYLVKKGIPAERMTYKGYGHYKPAYTNKTKEGRSANRRIEVKVLSKKRSDLTKLANEDSFEEAKELSISKISTYDVGTSIILDKVIFEPGLSELTEPNYVQLNELLEVLTKHASIAIELGGFTDKSGIPEKNLLLSEERAKAVWNYLTERGIASARLSHHGYGDAKPIAPNKYRWGRDKNRRIEVKLIAL
;
A
#
# COMPACT_ATOMS: atom_id res chain seq x y z
N MET A 1 54.44 31.21 43.64
CA MET A 1 54.06 30.44 44.85
C MET A 1 52.55 30.59 45.06
N LYS A 2 51.81 29.50 44.78
CA LYS A 2 50.58 28.97 45.43
C LYS A 2 49.70 29.98 46.21
N VAL A 3 48.37 30.02 46.06
CA VAL A 3 47.44 28.94 46.45
C VAL A 3 46.06 29.11 45.79
N LEU A 4 45.55 27.96 45.34
CA LEU A 4 44.19 27.46 45.14
C LEU A 4 42.96 28.38 45.30
N ILE A 5 42.11 28.37 44.27
CA ILE A 5 40.66 28.22 44.44
C ILE A 5 40.21 27.02 43.58
N THR A 6 39.59 26.06 44.25
CA THR A 6 39.12 24.76 43.74
C THR A 6 37.86 24.92 42.89
N PHE A 7 37.88 24.40 41.65
CA PHE A 7 36.69 24.12 40.85
C PHE A 7 36.47 22.61 40.78
N SER A 8 35.34 22.16 41.33
CA SER A 8 34.87 20.78 41.25
C SER A 8 34.36 20.48 39.84
N TYR A 9 35.14 19.71 39.07
CA TYR A 9 34.68 19.09 37.82
C TYR A 9 33.88 17.82 38.13
N PHE A 10 32.57 17.87 37.92
CA PHE A 10 31.76 16.66 37.76
C PHE A 10 31.96 16.12 36.35
N PHE A 11 32.69 15.02 36.23
CA PHE A 11 32.73 14.18 35.03
C PHE A 11 31.37 13.52 34.83
N PHE A 12 30.57 14.02 33.89
CA PHE A 12 29.50 13.22 33.30
C PHE A 12 30.11 12.33 32.21
N LEU A 13 30.35 11.07 32.57
CA LEU A 13 30.58 9.98 31.62
C LEU A 13 29.32 9.81 30.75
N TRP A 14 29.37 10.26 29.50
CA TRP A 14 28.43 9.87 28.47
C TRP A 14 28.72 8.41 28.06
N PRO A 15 27.74 7.48 28.10
CA PRO A 15 27.95 6.18 27.50
C PRO A 15 27.87 6.35 25.97
N VAL A 16 28.96 5.94 25.33
CA VAL A 16 29.10 5.75 23.88
C VAL A 16 27.98 4.83 23.39
N PHE A 17 27.10 5.33 22.54
CA PHE A 17 26.13 4.51 21.81
C PHE A 17 26.89 3.59 20.84
N ALA A 18 27.14 2.36 21.27
CA ALA A 18 27.60 1.28 20.41
C ALA A 18 26.44 0.84 19.51
N PHE A 19 26.45 1.31 18.25
CA PHE A 19 25.69 0.70 17.17
C PHE A 19 26.22 -0.71 16.92
N SER A 20 25.53 -1.74 17.40
CA SER A 20 25.76 -3.13 17.00
C SER A 20 25.19 -3.34 15.59
N GLY A 21 26.01 -3.09 14.58
CA GLY A 21 25.78 -3.58 13.22
C GLY A 21 26.21 -5.03 13.12
N GLN A 22 25.26 -5.95 13.11
CA GLN A 22 25.44 -7.33 12.63
C GLN A 22 24.08 -7.87 12.19
N ASN A 23 23.84 -7.89 10.88
CA ASN A 23 22.82 -8.73 10.26
C ASN A 23 23.46 -10.11 10.05
N PRO A 24 22.86 -11.21 10.53
CA PRO A 24 23.22 -12.53 10.04
C PRO A 24 22.38 -12.82 8.79
N GLY A 25 23.02 -12.87 7.64
CA GLY A 25 22.40 -13.18 6.34
C GLY A 25 23.03 -12.37 5.22
N ASP A 26 23.79 -13.07 4.37
CA ASP A 26 24.50 -12.63 3.16
C ASP A 26 25.85 -11.92 3.34
N SER A 27 26.88 -12.74 3.61
CA SER A 27 28.25 -12.46 3.19
C SER A 27 28.61 -13.31 1.97
N ASP A 28 28.28 -12.85 0.78
CA ASP A 28 28.86 -13.39 -0.46
C ASP A 28 30.24 -12.78 -0.68
N THR A 29 31.28 -13.52 -0.30
CA THR A 29 32.65 -13.25 -0.72
C THR A 29 32.92 -13.92 -2.06
N ASN A 30 32.96 -13.11 -3.12
CA ASN A 30 33.66 -13.47 -4.36
C ASN A 30 35.15 -13.65 -4.07
N LYS A 31 35.69 -14.85 -4.30
CA LYS A 31 37.09 -15.04 -4.71
C LYS A 31 37.13 -15.93 -5.95
N ILE A 32 37.90 -15.42 -6.91
CA ILE A 32 38.07 -15.88 -8.29
C ILE A 32 38.95 -17.14 -8.32
N GLY A 33 38.58 -18.09 -9.17
CA GLY A 33 39.45 -19.15 -9.70
C GLY A 33 38.95 -19.49 -11.10
N VAL A 34 39.76 -19.13 -12.10
CA VAL A 34 39.50 -19.24 -13.54
C VAL A 34 39.67 -20.71 -13.94
N ASP A 35 38.73 -21.28 -14.71
CA ASP A 35 39.08 -21.96 -15.95
C ASP A 35 37.86 -22.22 -16.84
N SER A 36 38.13 -22.04 -18.13
CA SER A 36 37.27 -22.20 -19.30
C SER A 36 36.58 -23.56 -19.37
N ILE A 37 35.36 -23.62 -19.94
CA ILE A 37 35.03 -24.42 -21.15
C ILE A 37 33.56 -24.20 -21.55
N GLN A 38 33.42 -23.68 -22.77
CA GLN A 38 32.44 -23.93 -23.83
C GLN A 38 30.98 -24.33 -23.51
N TYR A 39 30.06 -23.55 -24.09
CA TYR A 39 28.65 -23.88 -24.34
C TYR A 39 28.46 -25.23 -25.05
N ARG A 40 27.51 -26.04 -24.57
CA ARG A 40 26.61 -26.84 -25.42
C ARG A 40 25.22 -26.95 -24.79
N MET A 41 24.23 -26.52 -25.57
CA MET A 41 22.84 -26.98 -25.46
C MET A 41 22.74 -28.46 -25.88
N ASP A 42 21.65 -29.09 -25.43
CA ASP A 42 21.10 -30.39 -25.82
C ASP A 42 21.66 -31.61 -25.08
N SER A 43 20.92 -32.10 -24.07
CA SER A 43 20.28 -33.43 -24.12
C SER A 43 19.24 -33.59 -23.00
N LEU A 44 17.97 -33.73 -23.39
CA LEU A 44 16.91 -34.37 -22.59
C LEU A 44 17.17 -35.87 -22.54
N ILE A 45 17.45 -36.47 -21.37
CA ILE A 45 17.08 -37.87 -21.07
C ILE A 45 16.74 -38.00 -19.58
N HIS A 46 15.53 -38.49 -19.32
CA HIS A 46 15.04 -38.99 -18.05
C HIS A 46 15.97 -40.00 -17.38
N LEU A 47 16.35 -39.74 -16.13
CA LEU A 47 16.54 -40.79 -15.13
C LEU A 47 15.97 -40.29 -13.80
N GLY A 48 14.90 -40.94 -13.37
CA GLY A 48 14.19 -40.62 -12.13
C GLY A 48 14.98 -40.98 -10.88
N ASN A 49 14.64 -40.32 -9.78
CA ASN A 49 14.89 -40.82 -8.44
C ASN A 49 13.59 -40.67 -7.61
N PRO A 50 12.99 -41.77 -7.13
CA PRO A 50 11.67 -41.75 -6.51
C PRO A 50 11.79 -41.75 -4.98
N ARG A 51 11.44 -40.64 -4.30
CA ARG A 51 11.03 -40.66 -2.88
C ARG A 51 10.19 -39.43 -2.51
N TYR A 52 8.95 -39.38 -2.98
CA TYR A 52 7.86 -38.73 -2.26
C TYR A 52 6.57 -39.46 -2.64
N THR A 53 6.27 -40.55 -1.93
CA THR A 53 4.94 -41.15 -1.96
C THR A 53 3.98 -40.19 -1.27
N TYR A 54 3.13 -39.55 -2.08
CA TYR A 54 1.90 -38.91 -1.64
C TYR A 54 1.02 -39.94 -0.92
N SER A 55 0.75 -39.76 0.37
CA SER A 55 -0.41 -40.37 1.01
C SER A 55 -1.62 -39.46 0.78
N GLN A 56 -2.53 -39.90 -0.08
CA GLN A 56 -3.85 -39.30 -0.22
C GLN A 56 -4.75 -39.61 1.00
N ASN A 57 -5.71 -38.71 1.22
CA ASN A 57 -6.95 -38.87 1.98
C ASN A 57 -6.83 -38.91 3.51
N PHE A 58 -6.84 -37.73 4.13
CA PHE A 58 -7.25 -37.58 5.52
C PHE A 58 -8.72 -37.16 5.56
N ILE A 59 -9.59 -38.12 5.88
CA ILE A 59 -10.99 -37.88 6.20
C ILE A 59 -11.02 -37.32 7.62
N TRP A 60 -11.48 -36.08 7.79
CA TRP A 60 -11.83 -35.56 9.10
C TRP A 60 -13.06 -36.32 9.58
N THR A 61 -12.88 -37.23 10.52
CA THR A 61 -13.99 -37.87 11.20
C THR A 61 -14.68 -36.82 12.06
N ASP A 62 -15.94 -36.56 11.72
CA ASP A 62 -16.89 -35.80 12.50
C ASP A 62 -17.04 -36.46 13.88
N SER A 63 -16.38 -35.88 14.87
CA SER A 63 -16.74 -36.04 16.27
C SER A 63 -17.29 -34.71 16.72
N SER A 64 -18.48 -34.77 17.32
CA SER A 64 -19.30 -33.71 17.89
C SER A 64 -18.61 -32.90 19.01
N GLU A 65 -17.42 -32.38 18.77
CA GLU A 65 -16.71 -31.46 19.64
C GLU A 65 -17.08 -30.04 19.21
N THR A 66 -17.70 -29.30 20.14
CA THR A 66 -17.90 -27.85 20.03
C THR A 66 -16.64 -27.20 19.47
N SER A 67 -16.73 -26.54 18.31
CA SER A 67 -15.60 -25.83 17.70
C SER A 67 -14.91 -24.94 18.75
N ILE A 68 -13.71 -25.34 19.15
CA ILE A 68 -12.87 -24.67 20.16
C ILE A 68 -12.29 -23.36 19.60
N LEU A 69 -12.22 -23.28 18.27
CA LEU A 69 -11.61 -22.19 17.53
C LEU A 69 -12.60 -21.03 17.37
N ARG A 70 -12.04 -19.83 17.46
CA ARG A 70 -12.85 -18.62 17.58
C ARG A 70 -13.03 -18.00 16.20
N THR A 71 -14.23 -17.51 15.94
CA THR A 71 -14.56 -16.86 14.65
C THR A 71 -13.64 -15.66 14.38
N PRO A 72 -13.43 -15.27 13.10
CA PRO A 72 -12.68 -14.06 12.77
C PRO A 72 -13.16 -12.79 13.50
N GLU A 73 -14.48 -12.68 13.73
CA GLU A 73 -15.11 -11.56 14.44
C GLU A 73 -14.69 -11.48 15.92
N TYR A 74 -14.44 -12.64 16.56
CA TYR A 74 -13.94 -12.67 17.93
C TYR A 74 -12.59 -11.97 18.03
N TYR A 75 -11.66 -12.29 17.14
CA TYR A 75 -10.29 -11.76 17.21
C TYR A 75 -10.25 -10.26 16.93
N LYS A 76 -11.02 -9.80 15.92
CA LYS A 76 -11.21 -8.38 15.64
C LYS A 76 -11.66 -7.61 16.89
N ASN A 77 -12.61 -8.17 17.63
CA ASN A 77 -13.13 -7.58 18.87
C ASN A 77 -12.14 -7.71 20.05
N ARG A 78 -11.50 -8.87 20.23
CA ARG A 78 -10.50 -9.11 21.31
C ARG A 78 -9.35 -8.12 21.20
N TYR A 79 -8.78 -7.97 20.01
CA TYR A 79 -7.61 -7.14 19.77
C TYR A 79 -7.97 -5.69 19.44
N LYS A 80 -9.25 -5.36 19.31
CA LYS A 80 -9.78 -4.02 18.97
C LYS A 80 -9.14 -3.49 17.68
N GLU A 81 -9.05 -4.37 16.70
CA GLU A 81 -8.39 -4.09 15.42
C GLU A 81 -9.17 -3.02 14.65
N LYS A 82 -8.46 -2.00 14.20
CA LYS A 82 -9.05 -0.88 13.46
C LYS A 82 -8.68 -0.92 11.99
N ASP A 83 -7.38 -0.90 11.72
CA ASP A 83 -6.80 -0.77 10.40
C ASP A 83 -5.53 -1.60 10.28
N LEU A 84 -4.98 -1.67 9.07
CA LEU A 84 -3.77 -2.43 8.74
C LEU A 84 -2.50 -1.95 9.48
N MET A 85 -2.48 -0.70 9.94
CA MET A 85 -1.37 -0.13 10.71
C MET A 85 -1.57 -0.28 12.22
N TYR A 86 -2.70 -0.77 12.70
CA TYR A 86 -2.91 -1.05 14.10
C TYR A 86 -1.90 -2.11 14.60
N LYS A 87 -1.22 -1.79 15.71
CA LYS A 87 -0.27 -2.68 16.38
C LYS A 87 -0.98 -3.34 17.56
N VAL A 88 -1.38 -4.60 17.39
CA VAL A 88 -1.86 -5.43 18.51
C VAL A 88 -0.75 -5.60 19.54
N VAL A 89 0.47 -5.86 19.04
CA VAL A 89 1.71 -5.83 19.84
C VAL A 89 2.68 -4.85 19.19
N ASP A 90 3.25 -3.95 19.98
CA ASP A 90 4.14 -2.91 19.51
C ASP A 90 5.53 -3.42 19.12
N ASN A 91 6.41 -2.51 18.71
CA ASN A 91 7.77 -2.84 18.28
C ASN A 91 8.67 -3.37 19.40
N TRP A 92 8.26 -3.28 20.65
CA TRP A 92 8.98 -3.76 21.82
C TRP A 92 8.37 -5.01 22.44
N GLY A 93 7.25 -5.51 21.90
CA GLY A 93 6.56 -6.68 22.43
C GLY A 93 5.48 -6.36 23.46
N LYS A 94 5.09 -5.08 23.63
CA LYS A 94 4.02 -4.66 24.55
C LYS A 94 2.68 -4.58 23.83
N GLY A 95 1.60 -4.90 24.54
CA GLY A 95 0.22 -4.79 24.02
C GLY A 95 -0.71 -5.75 24.73
N PHE A 96 -0.59 -7.04 24.40
CA PHE A 96 -1.33 -8.13 25.01
C PHE A 96 -0.37 -9.14 25.62
N ASP A 97 -0.49 -9.38 26.93
CA ASP A 97 0.39 -10.32 27.64
C ASP A 97 0.27 -11.75 27.10
N SER A 98 -0.93 -12.12 26.65
CA SER A 98 -1.23 -13.41 26.02
C SER A 98 -0.64 -13.58 24.62
N LEU A 99 -0.04 -12.53 24.05
CA LEU A 99 0.72 -12.56 22.80
C LEU A 99 2.21 -12.30 23.01
N TYR A 100 2.67 -12.37 24.26
CA TYR A 100 4.08 -12.24 24.58
C TYR A 100 4.93 -13.26 23.80
N GLY A 101 6.15 -12.87 23.44
CA GLY A 101 7.03 -13.60 22.51
C GLY A 101 6.91 -13.12 21.06
N THR A 102 5.83 -12.41 20.71
CA THR A 102 5.67 -11.70 19.43
C THR A 102 6.11 -10.24 19.53
N ARG A 103 6.18 -9.54 18.39
CA ARG A 103 6.32 -8.08 18.31
C ARG A 103 5.82 -7.56 16.98
N ASN A 104 5.52 -6.26 16.92
CA ASN A 104 4.99 -5.59 15.73
C ASN A 104 3.86 -6.42 15.10
N LEU A 105 3.02 -6.98 15.96
CA LEU A 105 1.95 -7.87 15.54
C LEU A 105 0.83 -7.01 14.99
N ARG A 106 0.47 -7.23 13.72
CA ARG A 106 -0.57 -6.47 13.03
C ARG A 106 -1.51 -7.39 12.27
N PRO A 107 -2.80 -7.03 12.16
CA PRO A 107 -3.71 -7.77 11.31
C PRO A 107 -3.30 -7.62 9.84
N ILE A 108 -3.44 -8.71 9.09
CA ILE A 108 -3.43 -8.72 7.63
C ILE A 108 -4.87 -8.90 7.16
N LEU A 109 -5.53 -9.93 7.67
CA LEU A 109 -6.95 -10.22 7.53
C LEU A 109 -7.51 -10.40 8.95
N HIS A 110 -8.55 -9.64 9.31
CA HIS A 110 -9.16 -9.66 10.64
C HIS A 110 -9.44 -11.10 11.07
N GLY A 111 -8.80 -11.54 12.16
CA GLY A 111 -9.00 -12.86 12.74
C GLY A 111 -8.62 -14.07 11.87
N ILE A 112 -7.90 -13.86 10.76
CA ILE A 112 -7.48 -14.93 9.85
C ILE A 112 -5.97 -14.95 9.72
N ALA A 113 -5.34 -13.80 9.50
CA ALA A 113 -3.90 -13.73 9.26
C ALA A 113 -3.29 -12.50 9.93
N TYR A 114 -2.17 -12.73 10.59
CA TYR A 114 -1.40 -11.72 11.29
C TYR A 114 0.05 -11.77 10.83
N ARG A 115 0.69 -10.61 10.80
CA ARG A 115 2.14 -10.52 10.64
C ARG A 115 2.81 -10.06 11.91
N GLY A 116 4.09 -10.40 12.07
CA GLY A 116 4.89 -9.82 13.13
C GLY A 116 6.33 -10.29 13.14
N GLY A 117 7.01 -10.09 14.26
CA GLY A 117 8.36 -10.53 14.52
C GLY A 117 8.45 -11.51 15.68
N ALA A 118 9.52 -12.30 15.72
CA ALA A 118 9.87 -13.14 16.87
C ALA A 118 10.87 -12.47 17.82
N ASN A 119 11.39 -11.29 17.47
CA ASN A 119 12.43 -10.63 18.22
C ASN A 119 11.92 -9.81 19.43
N ASN A 120 11.44 -10.49 20.46
CA ASN A 120 10.93 -9.82 21.66
C ASN A 120 12.00 -9.72 22.76
N TYR A 121 12.41 -8.50 23.09
CA TYR A 121 13.39 -8.20 24.16
C TYR A 121 12.72 -8.15 25.55
N PHE A 122 11.40 -8.01 25.62
CA PHE A 122 10.69 -7.50 26.80
C PHE A 122 9.68 -8.51 27.36
N HIS A 123 10.10 -9.24 28.39
CA HIS A 123 9.22 -9.75 29.43
C HIS A 123 9.45 -8.86 30.65
N GLU A 124 8.40 -8.36 31.30
CA GLU A 124 8.55 -7.45 32.46
C GLU A 124 9.40 -8.07 33.57
N THR A 125 9.35 -9.39 33.72
CA THR A 125 10.07 -10.12 34.77
C THR A 125 11.25 -10.96 34.28
N LYS A 126 11.40 -11.20 32.95
CA LYS A 126 12.40 -12.13 32.38
C LYS A 126 12.91 -11.71 30.99
N LYS A 127 13.59 -10.56 30.92
CA LYS A 127 14.14 -10.05 29.65
C LYS A 127 15.07 -11.08 29.01
N ARG A 128 14.83 -11.41 27.75
CA ARG A 128 15.67 -12.33 26.97
C ARG A 128 16.48 -11.59 25.91
N ARG A 129 17.49 -12.27 25.38
CA ARG A 129 18.21 -11.78 24.20
C ARG A 129 17.36 -11.97 22.95
N ASN A 130 17.58 -11.06 22.01
CA ASN A 130 16.96 -11.04 20.71
C ASN A 130 17.37 -12.28 19.89
N SER A 131 16.39 -13.09 19.49
CA SER A 131 16.60 -14.32 18.71
C SER A 131 15.42 -14.60 17.80
N ASN A 132 15.71 -15.30 16.70
CA ASN A 132 14.75 -16.09 15.92
C ASN A 132 15.09 -17.58 16.08
N PRO A 133 14.14 -18.51 15.89
CA PRO A 133 12.73 -18.32 15.54
C PRO A 133 11.91 -17.89 16.77
N LEU A 134 10.59 -18.10 16.79
CA LEU A 134 9.76 -17.76 17.97
C LEU A 134 10.33 -18.42 19.23
N PRO A 135 10.34 -17.71 20.37
CA PRO A 135 10.65 -18.32 21.65
C PRO A 135 9.55 -19.29 22.08
N ALA A 136 9.86 -20.23 22.98
CA ALA A 136 8.93 -21.26 23.43
C ALA A 136 7.63 -20.68 24.04
N ASP A 137 7.77 -19.63 24.85
CA ASP A 137 6.64 -18.88 25.41
C ASP A 137 5.78 -18.24 24.32
N GLY A 138 6.38 -17.68 23.27
CA GLY A 138 5.67 -17.13 22.12
C GLY A 138 4.90 -18.17 21.31
N ILE A 139 5.44 -19.39 21.19
CA ILE A 139 4.76 -20.52 20.54
C ILE A 139 3.55 -20.94 21.39
N ASP A 140 3.74 -21.07 22.70
CA ASP A 140 2.68 -21.47 23.64
C ASP A 140 1.55 -20.44 23.72
N ASN A 141 1.91 -19.15 23.77
CA ASN A 141 0.97 -18.03 23.81
C ASN A 141 0.12 -17.94 22.54
N LEU A 142 0.75 -17.99 21.35
CA LEU A 142 0.01 -18.01 20.09
C LEU A 142 -0.92 -19.23 20.00
N CYS A 143 -0.43 -20.39 20.40
CA CYS A 143 -1.25 -21.59 20.44
C CYS A 143 -2.47 -21.41 21.37
N SER A 144 -2.26 -20.90 22.59
CA SER A 144 -3.31 -20.71 23.60
C SER A 144 -4.35 -19.67 23.20
N GLU A 145 -3.96 -18.71 22.35
CA GLU A 145 -4.85 -17.76 21.66
C GLU A 145 -5.64 -18.38 20.50
N GLY A 146 -5.40 -19.66 20.18
CA GLY A 146 -6.12 -20.38 19.12
C GLY A 146 -5.51 -20.21 17.72
N PHE A 147 -4.28 -19.72 17.58
CA PHE A 147 -3.60 -19.74 16.28
C PHE A 147 -3.35 -21.19 15.86
N SER A 148 -3.70 -21.53 14.62
CA SER A 148 -3.51 -22.89 14.09
C SER A 148 -2.21 -23.04 13.32
N HIS A 149 -1.62 -21.93 12.84
CA HIS A 149 -0.36 -21.95 12.12
C HIS A 149 0.53 -20.77 12.50
N SER A 150 1.82 -21.04 12.62
CA SER A 150 2.87 -20.03 12.60
C SER A 150 3.85 -20.36 11.47
N VAL A 151 4.39 -19.34 10.81
CA VAL A 151 5.31 -19.48 9.69
C VAL A 151 6.52 -18.58 9.89
N TYR A 152 7.69 -19.18 10.02
CA TYR A 152 8.96 -18.48 10.07
C TYR A 152 9.54 -18.28 8.67
N LEU A 153 9.77 -17.01 8.30
CA LEU A 153 9.98 -16.63 6.91
C LEU A 153 11.42 -16.71 6.39
N TYR A 154 12.38 -17.24 7.16
CA TYR A 154 13.79 -17.28 6.76
C TYR A 154 14.31 -18.71 6.60
N ARG A 155 15.31 -18.87 5.73
CA ARG A 155 15.94 -20.16 5.40
C ARG A 155 16.83 -20.75 6.49
N THR A 156 17.17 -19.98 7.53
CA THR A 156 18.16 -20.39 8.55
C THR A 156 17.63 -20.18 9.97
N ASN A 157 18.20 -20.91 10.93
CA ASN A 157 17.85 -20.87 12.36
C ASN A 157 16.46 -21.45 12.67
N PHE A 158 16.08 -22.57 12.05
CA PHE A 158 14.83 -23.29 12.37
C PHE A 158 15.05 -24.74 12.84
N ASP A 159 16.26 -25.28 12.71
CA ASP A 159 16.54 -26.72 12.93
C ASP A 159 16.13 -27.25 14.32
N ASN A 160 16.13 -26.38 15.35
CA ASN A 160 15.77 -26.72 16.72
C ASN A 160 14.35 -26.25 17.12
N ALA A 161 13.59 -25.66 16.19
CA ALA A 161 12.22 -25.23 16.47
C ALA A 161 11.26 -26.44 16.44
N PRO A 162 10.25 -26.47 17.31
CA PRO A 162 9.22 -27.51 17.23
C PRO A 162 8.41 -27.32 15.94
N ILE A 163 8.07 -28.41 15.25
CA ILE A 163 7.23 -28.38 14.03
C ILE A 163 5.72 -28.31 14.33
N SER A 164 5.34 -28.57 15.59
CA SER A 164 3.98 -28.42 16.09
C SER A 164 3.98 -28.26 17.61
N HIS A 165 2.95 -27.62 18.16
CA HIS A 165 2.75 -27.47 19.60
C HIS A 165 1.28 -27.67 19.95
N SER A 166 1.02 -28.29 21.11
CA SER A 166 -0.34 -28.46 21.64
C SER A 166 -0.48 -27.70 22.95
N CYS A 167 -1.62 -27.05 23.15
CA CYS A 167 -1.86 -26.16 24.27
C CYS A 167 -3.33 -26.21 24.71
N ASN A 168 -3.58 -25.77 25.95
CA ASN A 168 -4.93 -25.59 26.47
C ASN A 168 -5.39 -24.16 26.20
N CYS A 169 -6.52 -24.00 25.51
CA CYS A 169 -7.12 -22.70 25.25
C CYS A 169 -7.84 -22.17 26.49
N GLU A 170 -7.98 -20.84 26.58
CA GLU A 170 -8.70 -20.16 27.68
C GLU A 170 -10.16 -20.66 27.86
N ASN A 171 -10.78 -21.21 26.82
CA ASN A 171 -12.15 -21.76 26.85
C ASN A 171 -12.21 -23.23 27.31
N GLY A 172 -11.10 -23.84 27.73
CA GLY A 172 -11.04 -25.21 28.21
C GLY A 172 -10.86 -26.28 27.13
N GLY A 173 -10.70 -25.90 25.85
CA GLY A 173 -10.39 -26.81 24.75
C GLY A 173 -8.89 -27.02 24.52
N ILE A 174 -8.53 -27.99 23.68
CA ILE A 174 -7.16 -28.24 23.24
C ILE A 174 -6.97 -27.69 21.82
N ASN A 175 -5.94 -26.88 21.59
CA ASN A 175 -5.53 -26.46 20.26
C ASN A 175 -4.19 -27.09 19.88
N LYS A 176 -3.99 -27.31 18.57
CA LYS A 176 -2.73 -27.78 18.00
C LYS A 176 -2.29 -26.83 16.90
N MET A 177 -1.21 -26.10 17.17
CA MET A 177 -0.61 -25.17 16.23
C MET A 177 0.52 -25.84 15.45
N LYS A 178 0.52 -25.75 14.12
CA LYS A 178 1.67 -26.12 13.29
C LYS A 178 2.68 -24.97 13.21
N TYR A 179 3.96 -25.30 13.17
CA TYR A 179 5.02 -24.31 12.99
C TYR A 179 5.93 -24.70 11.83
N SER A 180 5.89 -23.89 10.76
CA SER A 180 6.59 -24.18 9.50
C SER A 180 7.69 -23.14 9.23
N GLN A 181 8.70 -23.55 8.46
CA GLN A 181 9.70 -22.67 7.89
C GLN A 181 9.47 -22.55 6.38
N PHE A 182 9.18 -21.33 5.92
CA PHE A 182 8.94 -21.05 4.51
C PHE A 182 9.78 -19.86 4.07
N ASP A 183 10.40 -19.97 2.90
CA ASP A 183 11.12 -18.85 2.32
C ASP A 183 10.18 -17.90 1.58
N TYR A 184 10.10 -16.65 2.02
CA TYR A 184 9.25 -15.64 1.41
C TYR A 184 9.64 -15.24 -0.03
N TYR A 185 10.82 -15.66 -0.51
CA TYR A 185 11.22 -15.49 -1.91
C TYR A 185 10.88 -16.68 -2.81
N ASP A 186 10.57 -17.84 -2.23
CA ASP A 186 10.26 -19.03 -3.01
C ASP A 186 8.80 -19.03 -3.43
N THR A 187 8.54 -19.16 -4.72
CA THR A 187 7.19 -19.08 -5.28
C THR A 187 6.27 -20.17 -4.75
N GLN A 188 6.78 -21.39 -4.52
CA GLN A 188 5.97 -22.49 -3.99
C GLN A 188 5.62 -22.22 -2.53
N HIS A 189 6.58 -21.76 -1.73
CA HIS A 189 6.31 -21.37 -0.35
C HIS A 189 5.31 -20.21 -0.25
N VAL A 190 5.36 -19.24 -1.16
CA VAL A 190 4.35 -18.17 -1.23
C VAL A 190 2.96 -18.75 -1.53
N TYR A 191 2.87 -19.67 -2.48
CA TYR A 191 1.63 -20.40 -2.78
C TYR A 191 1.09 -21.13 -1.55
N ASP A 192 1.94 -21.90 -0.86
CA ASP A 192 1.56 -22.67 0.33
C ASP A 192 1.09 -21.75 1.48
N MET A 193 1.73 -20.59 1.67
CA MET A 193 1.28 -19.59 2.64
C MET A 193 -0.10 -19.02 2.30
N LEU A 194 -0.38 -18.74 1.02
CA LEU A 194 -1.69 -18.29 0.57
C LEU A 194 -2.74 -19.40 0.77
N GLU A 195 -2.40 -20.65 0.50
CA GLU A 195 -3.29 -21.79 0.71
C GLU A 195 -3.68 -21.95 2.20
N ILE A 196 -2.72 -21.82 3.12
CA ILE A 196 -2.97 -21.90 4.57
C ILE A 196 -3.87 -20.74 5.02
N VAL A 197 -3.63 -19.52 4.53
CA VAL A 197 -4.47 -18.35 4.85
C VAL A 197 -5.88 -18.52 4.29
N HIS A 198 -6.02 -19.03 3.06
CA HIS A 198 -7.31 -19.32 2.44
C HIS A 198 -8.09 -20.38 3.23
N LYS A 199 -7.43 -21.44 3.70
CA LYS A 199 -8.04 -22.46 4.58
C LYS A 199 -8.52 -21.86 5.90
N SER A 200 -7.74 -20.99 6.53
CA SER A 200 -8.15 -20.28 7.74
C SER A 200 -9.34 -19.34 7.49
N ALA A 201 -9.45 -18.76 6.30
CA ALA A 201 -10.58 -17.90 5.94
C ALA A 201 -11.89 -18.68 5.73
N LEU A 202 -11.83 -19.90 5.21
CA LEU A 202 -13.02 -20.68 4.82
C LEU A 202 -13.45 -21.73 5.85
N ASN A 203 -12.57 -22.09 6.79
CA ASN A 203 -12.84 -23.14 7.76
C ASN A 203 -12.72 -22.59 9.17
N ASP A 204 -13.85 -22.46 9.87
CA ASP A 204 -13.91 -22.00 11.26
C ASP A 204 -13.17 -22.95 12.23
N SER A 205 -12.88 -24.18 11.81
CA SER A 205 -12.00 -25.12 12.53
C SER A 205 -10.51 -24.92 12.23
N VAL A 206 -10.12 -23.83 11.57
CA VAL A 206 -8.73 -23.42 11.37
C VAL A 206 -8.56 -21.98 11.85
N GLY A 207 -7.96 -21.83 13.03
CA GLY A 207 -7.68 -20.55 13.63
C GLY A 207 -6.57 -19.76 12.90
N PRO A 208 -6.24 -18.57 13.41
CA PRO A 208 -5.43 -17.61 12.68
C PRO A 208 -4.01 -18.10 12.34
N VAL A 209 -3.45 -17.49 11.31
CA VAL A 209 -2.09 -17.74 10.80
C VAL A 209 -1.16 -16.59 11.22
N TYR A 210 -0.04 -16.91 11.86
CA TYR A 210 0.98 -15.92 12.22
C TYR A 210 2.22 -16.02 11.32
N LEU A 211 2.43 -15.03 10.45
CA LEU A 211 3.55 -14.95 9.52
C LEU A 211 4.63 -14.03 10.08
N HIS A 212 5.82 -14.55 10.37
CA HIS A 212 6.80 -13.77 11.12
C HIS A 212 8.23 -13.80 10.58
N CYS A 213 8.92 -12.68 10.83
CA CYS A 213 10.35 -12.54 10.58
C CYS A 213 11.06 -12.07 11.85
N TRP A 214 12.21 -11.41 11.74
CA TRP A 214 12.93 -10.89 12.91
C TRP A 214 12.13 -9.80 13.65
N ASN A 215 12.04 -8.59 13.07
CA ASN A 215 11.39 -7.44 13.71
C ASN A 215 9.92 -7.26 13.31
N GLY A 216 9.43 -8.06 12.37
CA GLY A 216 8.11 -7.92 11.79
C GLY A 216 7.96 -6.84 10.73
N TRP A 217 9.06 -6.33 10.16
CA TRP A 217 9.02 -5.25 9.16
C TRP A 217 9.06 -5.77 7.73
N HIS A 218 10.15 -6.42 7.32
CA HIS A 218 10.45 -6.62 5.89
C HIS A 218 9.78 -7.85 5.29
N ALA A 219 10.19 -9.06 5.69
CA ALA A 219 9.70 -10.30 5.09
C ALA A 219 8.22 -10.57 5.42
N SER A 220 7.82 -10.43 6.68
CA SER A 220 6.42 -10.57 7.08
C SER A 220 5.55 -9.44 6.53
N GLY A 221 6.08 -8.23 6.41
CA GLY A 221 5.40 -7.14 5.69
C GLY A 221 5.21 -7.46 4.20
N PHE A 222 6.23 -8.02 3.54
CA PHE A 222 6.16 -8.38 2.13
C PHE A 222 5.06 -9.40 1.88
N ILE A 223 5.08 -10.53 2.58
CA ILE A 223 4.05 -11.56 2.40
C ILE A 223 2.65 -11.05 2.78
N SER A 224 2.55 -10.14 3.74
CA SER A 224 1.28 -9.48 4.05
C SER A 224 0.76 -8.65 2.88
N ALA A 225 1.62 -7.90 2.19
CA ALA A 225 1.22 -7.14 1.00
C ALA A 225 0.73 -8.08 -0.11
N ILE A 226 1.36 -9.25 -0.27
CA ILE A 226 0.94 -10.30 -1.20
C ILE A 226 -0.44 -10.86 -0.82
N ILE A 227 -0.67 -11.18 0.45
CA ILE A 227 -1.96 -11.64 0.99
C ILE A 227 -3.04 -10.57 0.75
N LEU A 228 -2.76 -9.29 1.00
CA LEU A 228 -3.72 -8.21 0.76
C LEU A 228 -4.04 -8.02 -0.74
N LYS A 229 -3.06 -8.23 -1.64
CA LYS A 229 -3.34 -8.26 -3.08
C LYS A 229 -4.20 -9.47 -3.46
N GLN A 230 -3.95 -10.63 -2.86
CA GLN A 230 -4.67 -11.87 -3.14
C GLN A 230 -6.13 -11.80 -2.67
N PHE A 231 -6.37 -11.41 -1.42
CA PHE A 231 -7.67 -11.58 -0.77
C PHE A 231 -8.47 -10.27 -0.65
N CYS A 232 -7.82 -9.10 -0.73
CA CYS A 232 -8.47 -7.79 -0.59
C CYS A 232 -8.42 -6.95 -1.88
N GLY A 233 -7.89 -7.50 -2.97
CA GLY A 233 -7.86 -6.82 -4.26
C GLY A 233 -7.01 -5.54 -4.31
N MET A 234 -6.08 -5.36 -3.36
CA MET A 234 -5.23 -4.16 -3.30
C MET A 234 -4.52 -3.88 -4.63
N SER A 235 -4.45 -2.61 -5.01
CA SER A 235 -3.59 -2.15 -6.10
C SER A 235 -2.11 -2.32 -5.77
N ASP A 236 -1.30 -2.24 -6.80
CA ASP A 236 0.15 -2.15 -6.70
C ASP A 236 0.60 -0.98 -5.82
N LEU A 237 -0.10 0.16 -5.88
CA LEU A 237 0.19 1.34 -5.06
C LEU A 237 -0.20 1.12 -3.60
N GLU A 238 -1.40 0.59 -3.33
CA GLU A 238 -1.88 0.32 -1.96
C GLU A 238 -1.02 -0.72 -1.27
N ALA A 239 -0.68 -1.82 -1.94
CA ALA A 239 0.12 -2.90 -1.37
C ALA A 239 1.56 -2.45 -1.06
N THR A 240 2.16 -1.62 -1.93
CA THR A 240 3.48 -1.06 -1.68
C THR A 240 3.46 0.02 -0.58
N ALA A 241 2.42 0.85 -0.54
CA ALA A 241 2.21 1.82 0.55
C ALA A 241 2.01 1.14 1.90
N TYR A 242 1.19 0.08 1.96
CA TYR A 242 1.02 -0.76 3.14
C TYR A 242 2.39 -1.29 3.62
N TRP A 243 3.19 -1.84 2.70
CA TRP A 243 4.50 -2.36 3.05
C TRP A 243 5.41 -1.27 3.62
N ASP A 244 5.47 -0.11 2.96
CA ASP A 244 6.29 1.02 3.39
C ASP A 244 5.92 1.51 4.79
N LEU A 245 4.63 1.77 5.04
CA LEU A 245 4.12 2.18 6.35
C LEU A 245 4.39 1.12 7.42
N GLY A 246 4.20 -0.16 7.07
CA GLY A 246 4.41 -1.29 7.95
C GLY A 246 5.87 -1.52 8.36
N THR A 247 6.83 -0.84 7.73
CA THR A 247 8.26 -0.93 8.09
C THR A 247 8.69 0.02 9.20
N ASP A 248 7.83 0.95 9.62
CA ASP A 248 8.14 1.97 10.65
C ASP A 248 9.46 2.74 10.34
N GLY A 249 9.70 3.05 9.06
CA GLY A 249 10.91 3.75 8.61
C GLY A 249 12.15 2.88 8.43
N ALA A 250 12.06 1.56 8.61
CA ALA A 250 13.17 0.63 8.43
C ALA A 250 13.44 0.27 6.95
N ASN A 251 12.88 1.01 5.99
CA ASN A 251 12.92 0.74 4.54
C ASN A 251 13.77 1.76 3.73
N THR A 252 14.65 2.53 4.37
CA THR A 252 15.42 3.63 3.76
C THR A 252 16.59 3.20 2.86
N SER A 253 16.97 1.93 2.89
CA SER A 253 18.06 1.42 2.05
C SER A 253 17.59 1.16 0.60
N PRO A 254 18.41 1.47 -0.43
CA PRO A 254 18.07 1.20 -1.83
C PRO A 254 17.73 -0.26 -2.14
N ARG A 255 18.22 -1.22 -1.33
CA ARG A 255 17.94 -2.65 -1.51
C ARG A 255 16.44 -2.98 -1.48
N TYR A 256 15.67 -2.18 -0.78
CA TYR A 256 14.23 -2.38 -0.60
C TYR A 256 13.40 -2.03 -1.83
N ASN A 257 14.00 -1.38 -2.84
CA ASN A 257 13.34 -1.18 -4.13
C ASN A 257 12.98 -2.52 -4.78
N LYS A 258 13.79 -3.57 -4.59
CA LYS A 258 13.47 -4.91 -5.12
C LYS A 258 12.18 -5.46 -4.52
N ILE A 259 11.99 -5.33 -3.20
CA ILE A 259 10.77 -5.77 -2.51
C ILE A 259 9.52 -5.06 -3.05
N ARG A 260 9.59 -3.73 -3.23
CA ARG A 260 8.47 -2.97 -3.81
C ARG A 260 8.10 -3.47 -5.22
N GLU A 261 9.10 -3.75 -6.05
CA GLU A 261 8.87 -4.27 -7.41
C GLU A 261 8.27 -5.68 -7.38
N ASP A 262 8.73 -6.53 -6.46
CA ASP A 262 8.20 -7.89 -6.31
C ASP A 262 6.73 -7.88 -5.86
N ILE A 263 6.35 -6.95 -4.97
CA ILE A 263 4.95 -6.72 -4.58
C ILE A 263 4.10 -6.35 -5.81
N LYS A 264 4.58 -5.42 -6.65
CA LYS A 264 3.85 -5.00 -7.87
C LYS A 264 3.70 -6.14 -8.87
N ASN A 265 4.77 -6.92 -9.07
CA ASN A 265 4.80 -7.99 -10.04
C ASN A 265 3.93 -9.19 -9.66
N PHE A 266 3.61 -9.36 -8.38
CA PHE A 266 2.71 -10.42 -7.93
C PHE A 266 1.33 -10.33 -8.59
N LYS A 267 0.84 -11.49 -9.05
CA LYS A 267 -0.49 -11.67 -9.63
C LYS A 267 -1.28 -12.66 -8.77
N PRO A 268 -2.51 -12.31 -8.33
CA PRO A 268 -3.35 -13.21 -7.56
C PRO A 268 -3.64 -14.54 -8.26
N TYR A 269 -3.73 -15.60 -7.46
CA TYR A 269 -4.16 -16.93 -7.86
C TYR A 269 -5.70 -17.01 -7.87
N PRO A 270 -6.36 -17.32 -9.00
CA PRO A 270 -7.81 -17.37 -9.10
C PRO A 270 -8.48 -18.35 -8.12
N GLU A 271 -7.83 -19.46 -7.80
CA GLU A 271 -8.34 -20.50 -6.90
C GLU A 271 -8.41 -20.10 -5.43
N PHE A 272 -7.75 -19.00 -5.04
CA PHE A 272 -7.74 -18.45 -3.67
C PHE A 272 -8.57 -17.17 -3.54
N ILE A 273 -9.42 -16.86 -4.52
CA ILE A 273 -10.33 -15.71 -4.42
C ILE A 273 -11.43 -16.02 -3.41
N LEU A 274 -11.62 -15.13 -2.43
CA LEU A 274 -12.74 -15.20 -1.49
C LEU A 274 -13.99 -14.60 -2.13
N ILE A 275 -15.16 -15.08 -1.73
CA ILE A 275 -16.43 -14.43 -2.07
C ILE A 275 -16.49 -13.01 -1.49
N ASP A 276 -17.08 -12.06 -2.21
CA ASP A 276 -17.07 -10.63 -1.85
C ASP A 276 -17.60 -10.35 -0.44
N SER A 277 -18.62 -11.08 0.02
CA SER A 277 -19.19 -10.91 1.37
C SER A 277 -18.17 -11.23 2.46
N LEU A 278 -17.38 -12.29 2.29
CA LEU A 278 -16.33 -12.70 3.22
C LEU A 278 -15.13 -11.76 3.10
N GLY A 279 -14.67 -11.48 1.88
CA GLY A 279 -13.55 -10.57 1.63
C GLY A 279 -13.77 -9.19 2.25
N ASN A 280 -14.94 -8.59 2.03
CA ASN A 280 -15.29 -7.28 2.60
C ASN A 280 -15.34 -7.26 4.13
N LYS A 281 -15.67 -8.39 4.76
CA LYS A 281 -15.72 -8.51 6.22
C LYS A 281 -14.33 -8.60 6.84
N VAL A 282 -13.43 -9.34 6.20
CA VAL A 282 -12.14 -9.72 6.80
C VAL A 282 -11.01 -8.78 6.43
N CYS A 283 -11.14 -8.01 5.34
CA CYS A 283 -10.12 -7.07 4.88
C CYS A 283 -10.12 -5.79 5.74
N PRO A 284 -9.07 -5.53 6.54
CA PRO A 284 -8.96 -4.30 7.31
C PRO A 284 -8.69 -3.10 6.37
N PRO A 285 -9.20 -1.90 6.70
CA PRO A 285 -8.90 -0.71 5.91
C PRO A 285 -7.44 -0.26 6.10
N MET A 286 -6.94 0.52 5.14
CA MET A 286 -5.76 1.37 5.38
C MET A 286 -6.11 2.46 6.41
N PRO A 287 -5.15 3.00 7.17
CA PRO A 287 -5.43 4.06 8.13
C PRO A 287 -5.93 5.34 7.42
N ASP A 288 -6.88 6.03 8.06
CA ASP A 288 -7.51 7.25 7.51
C ASP A 288 -6.50 8.39 7.27
N ILE A 289 -5.47 8.45 8.11
CA ILE A 289 -4.40 9.45 8.03
C ILE A 289 -3.10 8.72 7.70
N ILE A 290 -2.61 8.94 6.49
CA ILE A 290 -1.32 8.42 6.04
C ILE A 290 -0.30 9.54 6.07
N ASP A 291 0.76 9.36 6.87
CA ASP A 291 1.93 10.21 6.79
C ASP A 291 2.67 9.97 5.47
N SER A 292 2.47 10.88 4.52
CA SER A 292 3.11 10.84 3.20
C SER A 292 4.65 10.78 3.25
N SER A 293 5.28 11.21 4.35
CA SER A 293 6.74 11.13 4.52
C SER A 293 7.24 9.68 4.69
N MET A 294 6.36 8.76 5.06
CA MET A 294 6.66 7.34 5.20
C MET A 294 6.48 6.56 3.90
N LEU A 295 5.87 7.17 2.88
CA LEU A 295 5.60 6.54 1.59
C LEU A 295 6.77 6.69 0.62
N HIS A 296 7.03 5.64 -0.16
CA HIS A 296 7.95 5.75 -1.29
C HIS A 296 7.24 6.28 -2.54
N ILE A 297 7.13 7.60 -2.65
CA ILE A 297 6.54 8.26 -3.82
C ILE A 297 7.51 8.16 -5.00
N THR A 298 7.03 7.63 -6.13
CA THR A 298 7.79 7.46 -7.38
C THR A 298 7.18 8.26 -8.52
N VAL A 299 7.91 8.39 -9.63
CA VAL A 299 7.40 9.03 -10.85
C VAL A 299 6.17 8.32 -11.45
N GLU A 300 5.97 7.05 -11.15
CA GLU A 300 4.74 6.32 -11.50
C GLU A 300 3.52 6.90 -10.76
N HIS A 301 3.65 7.24 -9.47
CA HIS A 301 2.57 7.90 -8.73
C HIS A 301 2.22 9.26 -9.35
N LEU A 302 3.24 9.99 -9.83
CA LEU A 302 3.03 11.25 -10.54
C LEU A 302 2.27 11.06 -11.87
N ALA A 303 2.41 9.92 -12.55
CA ALA A 303 1.66 9.61 -13.77
C ALA A 303 0.20 9.21 -13.48
N ILE A 304 -0.03 8.52 -12.35
CA ILE A 304 -1.34 7.97 -11.98
C ILE A 304 -2.22 9.01 -11.27
N VAL A 305 -1.66 9.78 -10.33
CA VAL A 305 -2.37 10.76 -9.47
C VAL A 305 -1.55 12.04 -9.23
N PRO A 306 -1.20 12.82 -10.29
CA PRO A 306 -0.37 14.03 -10.17
C PRO A 306 -0.92 15.09 -9.20
N GLU A 307 -2.25 15.18 -9.06
CA GLU A 307 -3.00 16.04 -8.16
C GLU A 307 -2.77 15.70 -6.67
N ALA A 308 -2.47 14.44 -6.34
CA ALA A 308 -2.20 14.02 -4.97
C ALA A 308 -0.75 14.32 -4.53
N ILE A 309 0.17 14.57 -5.47
CA ILE A 309 1.60 14.75 -5.17
C ILE A 309 1.90 16.19 -4.74
N PRO A 310 2.29 16.47 -3.48
CA PRO A 310 2.52 17.84 -3.02
C PRO A 310 3.58 18.59 -3.84
N VAL A 311 3.40 19.90 -4.00
CA VAL A 311 4.47 20.76 -4.57
C VAL A 311 5.71 20.66 -3.69
N GLY A 312 6.88 20.55 -4.31
CA GLY A 312 8.14 20.35 -3.61
C GLY A 312 8.53 18.88 -3.42
N THR A 313 7.63 17.92 -3.67
CA THR A 313 7.94 16.49 -3.61
C THR A 313 9.06 16.14 -4.58
N ILE A 314 10.02 15.36 -4.10
CA ILE A 314 11.18 14.88 -4.86
C ILE A 314 11.02 13.37 -5.06
N MET A 315 11.06 12.93 -6.32
CA MET A 315 10.94 11.53 -6.70
C MET A 315 12.23 11.07 -7.38
N ILE A 316 12.78 9.94 -6.95
CA ILE A 316 14.00 9.37 -7.54
C ILE A 316 13.62 8.48 -8.73
N MET A 317 14.26 8.71 -9.88
CA MET A 317 14.13 7.86 -11.07
C MET A 317 15.09 6.66 -10.96
N ASN A 318 14.69 5.65 -10.19
CA ASN A 318 15.49 4.46 -9.84
C ASN A 318 15.98 3.64 -11.05
N LYS A 319 15.29 3.70 -12.19
CA LYS A 319 15.59 2.97 -13.42
C LYS A 319 16.39 3.82 -14.41
N VAL A 320 16.53 5.13 -14.18
CA VAL A 320 17.43 6.00 -14.95
C VAL A 320 18.86 5.86 -14.42
N LYS A 321 19.61 4.94 -15.01
CA LYS A 321 20.99 4.61 -14.60
C LYS A 321 21.99 4.95 -15.70
N PHE A 322 22.83 5.95 -15.43
CA PHE A 322 23.96 6.27 -16.30
C PHE A 322 25.16 5.40 -15.94
N GLY A 323 25.86 4.91 -16.96
CA GLY A 323 27.16 4.26 -16.77
C GLY A 323 28.21 5.20 -16.15
N PRO A 324 29.31 4.65 -15.60
CA PRO A 324 30.44 5.45 -15.09
C PRO A 324 30.90 6.48 -16.14
N ASN A 325 31.01 7.74 -15.74
CA ASN A 325 31.38 8.89 -16.61
C ASN A 325 30.52 9.10 -17.88
N LYS A 326 29.42 8.35 -18.06
CA LYS A 326 28.49 8.54 -19.17
C LYS A 326 27.42 9.58 -18.83
N THR A 327 26.98 10.31 -19.85
CA THR A 327 25.91 11.32 -19.78
C THR A 327 24.70 10.99 -20.64
N THR A 328 24.69 9.83 -21.29
CA THR A 328 23.62 9.37 -22.19
C THR A 328 23.11 8.00 -21.75
N LEU A 329 21.85 7.69 -22.11
CA LEU A 329 21.26 6.37 -21.94
C LEU A 329 21.15 5.68 -23.31
N SER A 330 21.48 4.40 -23.39
CA SER A 330 21.47 3.65 -24.66
C SER A 330 20.05 3.29 -25.14
N SER A 331 19.13 3.01 -24.22
CA SER A 331 17.77 2.53 -24.55
C SER A 331 16.68 3.29 -23.80
N PRO A 332 16.58 4.62 -23.96
CA PRO A 332 15.69 5.42 -23.14
C PRO A 332 14.20 5.18 -23.40
N GLY A 333 13.83 4.74 -24.60
CA GLY A 333 12.43 4.39 -24.93
C GLY A 333 11.87 3.21 -24.14
N ASN A 334 12.71 2.34 -23.59
CA ASN A 334 12.29 1.20 -22.77
C ASN A 334 12.39 1.49 -21.26
N ASN A 335 12.78 2.70 -20.88
CA ASN A 335 12.96 3.06 -19.48
C ASN A 335 11.61 3.44 -18.86
N PRO A 336 11.09 2.69 -17.87
CA PRO A 336 9.75 2.92 -17.33
C PRO A 336 9.65 4.28 -16.61
N ASP A 337 10.68 4.72 -15.89
CA ASP A 337 10.64 6.01 -15.20
C ASP A 337 10.54 7.18 -16.18
N LEU A 338 11.23 7.10 -17.33
CA LEU A 338 11.10 8.10 -18.39
C LEU A 338 9.70 8.07 -19.01
N LYS A 339 9.11 6.88 -19.19
CA LYS A 339 7.74 6.73 -19.70
C LYS A 339 6.73 7.37 -18.74
N TYR A 340 6.81 7.06 -17.45
CA TYR A 340 5.90 7.63 -16.45
C TYR A 340 6.06 9.14 -16.33
N LEU A 341 7.29 9.67 -16.34
CA LEU A 341 7.51 11.11 -16.31
C LEU A 341 6.94 11.79 -17.56
N LEU A 342 7.12 11.19 -18.74
CA LEU A 342 6.54 11.70 -19.99
C LEU A 342 5.01 11.70 -19.90
N GLU A 343 4.40 10.58 -19.53
CA GLU A 343 2.96 10.42 -19.38
C GLU A 343 2.37 11.43 -18.38
N ALA A 344 3.03 11.64 -17.23
CA ALA A 344 2.61 12.63 -16.25
C ALA A 344 2.60 14.06 -16.82
N LEU A 345 3.63 14.41 -17.60
CA LEU A 345 3.76 15.73 -18.21
C LEU A 345 2.75 15.92 -19.36
N GLU A 346 2.44 14.86 -20.11
CA GLU A 346 1.40 14.85 -21.15
C GLU A 346 0.01 15.02 -20.55
N LYS A 347 -0.33 14.21 -19.53
CA LYS A 347 -1.65 14.21 -18.88
C LYS A 347 -1.94 15.48 -18.07
N SER A 348 -0.91 16.14 -17.57
CA SER A 348 -1.07 17.34 -16.73
C SER A 348 -0.39 18.56 -17.35
N PRO A 349 -0.99 19.28 -18.31
CA PRO A 349 -0.38 20.43 -18.98
C PRO A 349 0.11 21.55 -18.03
N SER A 350 -0.48 21.65 -16.85
CA SER A 350 -0.10 22.62 -15.83
C SER A 350 1.09 22.20 -14.95
N LEU A 351 1.49 20.93 -15.00
CA LEU A 351 2.58 20.38 -14.21
C LEU A 351 3.91 20.93 -14.69
N LYS A 352 4.67 21.53 -13.76
CA LYS A 352 6.05 21.97 -13.96
C LYS A 352 7.00 21.25 -13.02
N VAL A 353 8.16 20.84 -13.53
CA VAL A 353 9.13 20.01 -12.78
C VAL A 353 10.57 20.50 -12.93
N GLU A 354 11.40 20.22 -11.93
CA GLU A 354 12.87 20.33 -12.03
C GLU A 354 13.47 18.93 -12.10
N ILE A 355 14.36 18.72 -13.08
CA ILE A 355 15.13 17.49 -13.25
C ILE A 355 16.49 17.69 -12.55
N GLY A 356 16.68 17.00 -11.44
CA GLY A 356 17.89 17.05 -10.62
C GLY A 356 18.87 15.92 -10.99
N GLY A 357 20.13 16.25 -11.26
CA GLY A 357 21.18 15.27 -11.47
C GLY A 357 22.12 15.18 -10.29
N HIS A 358 22.52 13.96 -9.90
CA HIS A 358 23.43 13.72 -8.76
C HIS A 358 24.56 12.76 -9.12
N THR A 359 25.67 12.89 -8.39
CA THR A 359 26.77 11.91 -8.38
C THR A 359 26.96 11.37 -6.96
N ASP A 360 27.73 10.28 -6.83
CA ASP A 360 28.32 9.92 -5.55
C ASP A 360 29.53 10.82 -5.22
N ARG A 361 30.12 10.61 -4.03
CA ARG A 361 31.26 11.40 -3.54
C ARG A 361 32.59 11.15 -4.29
N SER A 362 32.67 10.14 -5.14
CA SER A 362 33.92 9.78 -5.83
C SER A 362 34.29 10.84 -6.88
N GLY A 363 35.57 11.19 -6.99
CA GLY A 363 36.07 12.16 -7.98
C GLY A 363 36.00 13.62 -7.54
N LYS A 364 36.47 14.52 -8.42
CA LYS A 364 36.57 15.97 -8.12
C LYS A 364 35.20 16.63 -8.12
N ALA A 365 34.99 17.56 -7.18
CA ALA A 365 33.72 18.26 -7.00
C ALA A 365 33.23 19.00 -8.25
N ALA A 366 34.12 19.75 -8.90
CA ALA A 366 33.82 20.49 -10.13
C ALA A 366 33.41 19.54 -11.27
N THR A 367 34.15 18.44 -11.46
CA THR A 367 33.83 17.40 -12.45
C THR A 367 32.46 16.77 -12.17
N ASN A 368 32.17 16.44 -10.92
CA ASN A 368 30.90 15.87 -10.50
C ASN A 368 29.72 16.82 -10.73
N LYS A 369 29.92 18.12 -10.49
CA LYS A 369 28.93 19.15 -10.80
C LYS A 369 28.60 19.16 -12.30
N VAL A 370 29.62 19.25 -13.15
CA VAL A 370 29.46 19.23 -14.63
C VAL A 370 28.78 17.94 -15.10
N LEU A 371 29.24 16.79 -14.60
CA LEU A 371 28.71 15.48 -14.99
C LEU A 371 27.22 15.35 -14.62
N SER A 372 26.86 15.73 -13.40
CA SER A 372 25.48 15.71 -12.94
C SER A 372 24.57 16.64 -13.76
N THR A 373 25.05 17.84 -14.11
CA THR A 373 24.31 18.79 -14.95
C THR A 373 24.05 18.20 -16.33
N LYS A 374 25.07 17.62 -16.97
CA LYS A 374 24.93 17.02 -18.31
C LYS A 374 23.94 15.86 -18.32
N ARG A 375 23.87 15.06 -17.26
CA ARG A 375 22.89 13.96 -17.13
C ARG A 375 21.46 14.47 -16.98
N ALA A 376 21.25 15.49 -16.13
CA ALA A 376 19.94 16.11 -15.98
C ALA A 376 19.48 16.79 -17.29
N GLN A 377 20.40 17.51 -17.94
CA GLN A 377 20.17 18.12 -19.25
C GLN A 377 19.82 17.09 -20.32
N TRP A 378 20.45 15.91 -20.30
CA TRP A 378 20.14 14.84 -21.24
C TRP A 378 18.68 14.37 -21.10
N VAL A 379 18.18 14.20 -19.87
CA VAL A 379 16.78 13.82 -19.61
C VAL A 379 15.83 14.94 -20.05
N PHE A 380 16.15 16.19 -19.75
CA PHE A 380 15.40 17.36 -20.22
C PHE A 380 15.29 17.38 -21.75
N ASN A 381 16.42 17.27 -22.46
CA ASN A 381 16.46 17.26 -23.92
C ASN A 381 15.68 16.08 -24.51
N TYR A 382 15.71 14.93 -23.84
CA TYR A 382 14.93 13.76 -24.25
C TYR A 382 13.41 14.05 -24.19
N LEU A 383 12.93 14.66 -23.10
CA LEU A 383 11.51 15.00 -22.95
C LEU A 383 11.07 16.11 -23.91
N VAL A 384 11.93 17.10 -24.16
CA VAL A 384 11.68 18.13 -25.18
C VAL A 384 11.57 17.50 -26.57
N LYS A 385 12.48 16.57 -26.92
CA LYS A 385 12.40 15.82 -28.18
C LYS A 385 11.12 14.98 -28.29
N LYS A 386 10.52 14.59 -27.17
CA LYS A 386 9.24 13.88 -27.10
C LYS A 386 8.02 14.81 -27.14
N GLY A 387 8.20 16.12 -27.24
CA GLY A 387 7.12 17.09 -27.44
C GLY A 387 6.71 17.82 -26.16
N ILE A 388 7.37 17.62 -25.03
CA ILE A 388 7.09 18.40 -23.81
C ILE A 388 7.68 19.81 -23.96
N PRO A 389 6.88 20.88 -23.78
CA PRO A 389 7.38 22.25 -23.86
C PRO A 389 8.49 22.54 -22.83
N ALA A 390 9.56 23.17 -23.28
CA ALA A 390 10.77 23.41 -22.48
C ALA A 390 10.49 24.25 -21.23
N GLU A 391 9.58 25.22 -21.31
CA GLU A 391 9.19 26.14 -20.24
C GLU A 391 8.48 25.44 -19.05
N ARG A 392 8.06 24.19 -19.23
CA ARG A 392 7.45 23.38 -18.16
C ARG A 392 8.49 22.63 -17.35
N MET A 393 9.74 22.65 -17.76
CA MET A 393 10.80 21.89 -17.14
C MET A 393 12.02 22.77 -16.89
N THR A 394 12.73 22.48 -15.82
CA THR A 394 14.10 22.99 -15.61
C THR A 394 15.01 21.82 -15.31
N TYR A 395 16.33 22.01 -15.39
CA TYR A 395 17.28 20.99 -14.99
C TYR A 395 18.43 21.60 -14.20
N LYS A 396 18.98 20.81 -13.26
CA LYS A 396 20.08 21.24 -12.40
C LYS A 396 20.96 20.07 -12.00
N GLY A 397 22.28 20.22 -12.16
CA GLY A 397 23.24 19.30 -11.56
C GLY A 397 23.55 19.69 -10.13
N TYR A 398 23.44 18.77 -9.18
CA TYR A 398 23.78 18.98 -7.77
C TYR A 398 25.16 18.43 -7.39
N GLY A 399 25.81 17.65 -8.28
CA GLY A 399 27.03 16.92 -7.96
C GLY A 399 26.80 15.96 -6.79
N HIS A 400 27.74 15.90 -5.86
CA HIS A 400 27.70 15.01 -4.69
C HIS A 400 27.23 15.70 -3.41
N TYR A 401 26.81 16.97 -3.47
CA TYR A 401 26.50 17.80 -2.31
C TYR A 401 25.14 17.46 -1.65
N LYS A 402 24.30 16.66 -2.31
CA LYS A 402 22.98 16.22 -1.81
C LYS A 402 22.85 14.69 -1.89
N PRO A 403 23.56 13.92 -1.04
CA PRO A 403 23.42 12.47 -1.03
C PRO A 403 22.06 12.07 -0.45
N ALA A 404 21.33 11.17 -1.14
CA ALA A 404 20.11 10.56 -0.62
C ALA A 404 20.42 9.30 0.21
N TYR A 405 21.57 8.67 -0.06
CA TYR A 405 21.99 7.43 0.56
C TYR A 405 23.42 7.54 1.10
N THR A 406 23.80 6.60 1.96
CA THR A 406 25.18 6.51 2.46
C THR A 406 26.19 6.33 1.32
N ASN A 407 27.32 7.05 1.36
CA ASN A 407 28.42 6.83 0.42
C ASN A 407 29.40 5.73 0.89
N LYS A 408 29.15 5.12 2.06
CA LYS A 408 30.03 4.09 2.63
C LYS A 408 29.97 2.78 1.84
N THR A 409 28.79 2.38 1.36
CA THR A 409 28.60 1.12 0.62
C THR A 409 28.60 1.34 -0.90
N LYS A 410 28.90 0.28 -1.66
CA LYS A 410 28.91 0.32 -3.13
C LYS A 410 27.50 0.59 -3.67
N GLU A 411 26.50 -0.01 -3.03
CA GLU A 411 25.08 0.10 -3.33
C GLU A 411 24.59 1.53 -3.09
N GLY A 412 24.96 2.13 -1.96
CA GLY A 412 24.60 3.50 -1.62
C GLY A 412 25.26 4.53 -2.54
N ARG A 413 26.54 4.33 -2.91
CA ARG A 413 27.18 5.14 -3.96
C ARG A 413 26.46 5.00 -5.30
N SER A 414 26.09 3.78 -5.67
CA SER A 414 25.31 3.55 -6.90
C SER A 414 23.99 4.28 -6.91
N ALA A 415 23.25 4.20 -5.80
CA ALA A 415 21.97 4.89 -5.65
C ALA A 415 22.11 6.42 -5.55
N ASN A 416 23.28 6.96 -5.15
CA ASN A 416 23.54 8.39 -5.20
C ASN A 416 23.82 8.93 -6.61
N ARG A 417 24.23 8.08 -7.55
CA ARG A 417 24.34 8.43 -8.98
C ARG A 417 22.97 8.35 -9.64
N ARG A 418 22.11 9.32 -9.32
CA ARG A 418 20.68 9.29 -9.64
C ARG A 418 20.20 10.54 -10.38
N ILE A 419 19.02 10.40 -10.97
CA ILE A 419 18.18 11.51 -11.40
C ILE A 419 16.99 11.61 -10.45
N GLU A 420 16.60 12.83 -10.15
CA GLU A 420 15.42 13.17 -9.37
C GLU A 420 14.49 14.06 -10.18
N VAL A 421 13.20 14.01 -9.87
CA VAL A 421 12.19 14.92 -10.38
C VAL A 421 11.58 15.62 -9.19
N LYS A 422 11.65 16.94 -9.16
CA LYS A 422 10.98 17.77 -8.16
C LYS A 422 9.77 18.46 -8.76
N VAL A 423 8.61 18.33 -8.14
CA VAL A 423 7.41 19.10 -8.52
C VAL A 423 7.61 20.56 -8.14
N LEU A 424 7.61 21.47 -9.13
CA LEU A 424 7.80 22.91 -8.90
C LEU A 424 6.49 23.65 -8.74
N SER A 425 5.53 23.34 -9.60
CA SER A 425 4.18 23.87 -9.53
C SER A 425 3.25 22.98 -10.33
N LYS A 426 1.98 23.03 -10.00
CA LYS A 426 0.89 22.45 -10.77
C LYS A 426 -0.30 23.37 -10.59
N LYS A 427 -1.05 23.65 -11.66
CA LYS A 427 -2.37 24.25 -11.49
C LYS A 427 -3.28 23.11 -11.06
N ARG A 428 -4.00 23.28 -9.96
CA ARG A 428 -5.16 22.44 -9.66
C ARG A 428 -6.14 22.70 -10.82
N SER A 429 -6.10 21.85 -11.83
CA SER A 429 -7.01 21.95 -12.97
C SER A 429 -8.37 21.51 -12.48
N ASP A 430 -9.38 22.36 -12.68
CA ASP A 430 -10.78 21.98 -12.54
C ASP A 430 -11.01 20.62 -13.23
N LEU A 431 -11.59 19.69 -12.49
CA LEU A 431 -11.67 18.25 -12.76
C LEU A 431 -12.50 17.84 -14.00
N THR A 432 -12.73 18.72 -14.97
CA THR A 432 -13.78 18.52 -15.98
C THR A 432 -13.46 17.56 -17.13
N LYS A 433 -12.27 16.96 -17.24
CA LYS A 433 -12.05 15.79 -18.14
C LYS A 433 -10.96 14.86 -17.61
N LEU A 434 -11.35 13.62 -17.28
CA LEU A 434 -10.44 12.49 -17.10
C LEU A 434 -10.29 11.69 -18.40
N ALA A 435 -9.11 11.11 -18.59
CA ALA A 435 -8.73 10.32 -19.76
C ALA A 435 -9.16 8.85 -19.66
N ASN A 436 -9.70 8.35 -20.78
CA ASN A 436 -10.01 6.97 -21.20
C ASN A 436 -11.05 6.18 -20.37
N GLU A 437 -12.28 6.17 -20.89
CA GLU A 437 -13.48 5.44 -20.41
C GLU A 437 -13.68 4.05 -21.06
N ASP A 438 -12.72 3.50 -21.81
CA ASP A 438 -13.01 2.39 -22.74
C ASP A 438 -13.13 0.96 -22.14
N SER A 439 -13.44 0.75 -20.85
CA SER A 439 -13.57 -0.64 -20.36
C SER A 439 -14.45 -0.87 -19.12
N PHE A 440 -15.55 -0.15 -18.99
CA PHE A 440 -16.62 -0.54 -18.06
C PHE A 440 -17.94 -0.54 -18.82
N GLU A 441 -18.75 -1.59 -18.69
CA GLU A 441 -20.09 -1.60 -19.28
C GLU A 441 -20.85 -0.38 -18.74
N GLU A 442 -21.12 0.58 -19.61
CA GLU A 442 -21.85 1.80 -19.27
C GLU A 442 -23.24 1.41 -18.78
N ALA A 443 -23.52 1.72 -17.52
CA ALA A 443 -24.89 1.78 -17.04
C ALA A 443 -25.66 2.73 -17.97
N LYS A 444 -26.80 2.24 -18.50
CA LYS A 444 -27.66 2.93 -19.46
C LYS A 444 -27.81 4.42 -19.08
N GLU A 445 -27.29 5.31 -19.92
CA GLU A 445 -27.28 6.75 -19.68
C GLU A 445 -28.72 7.30 -19.69
N LEU A 446 -29.27 7.53 -18.51
CA LEU A 446 -30.60 8.12 -18.34
C LEU A 446 -30.47 9.64 -18.45
N SER A 447 -31.35 10.27 -19.22
CA SER A 447 -31.32 11.72 -19.47
C SER A 447 -32.34 12.44 -18.60
N ILE A 448 -31.92 13.54 -17.97
CA ILE A 448 -32.77 14.42 -17.16
C ILE A 448 -33.98 14.92 -17.96
N SER A 449 -33.79 15.20 -19.26
CA SER A 449 -34.86 15.67 -20.17
C SER A 449 -36.04 14.69 -20.30
N LYS A 450 -35.81 13.40 -20.00
CA LYS A 450 -36.79 12.32 -20.08
C LYS A 450 -37.27 11.86 -18.70
N ILE A 451 -36.97 12.59 -17.63
CA ILE A 451 -37.30 12.17 -16.26
C ILE A 451 -38.79 11.84 -16.06
N SER A 452 -39.69 12.53 -16.77
CA SER A 452 -41.14 12.29 -16.73
C SER A 452 -41.59 10.97 -17.35
N THR A 453 -40.70 10.28 -18.07
CA THR A 453 -40.97 9.01 -18.75
C THR A 453 -40.47 7.79 -17.99
N TYR A 454 -39.76 7.99 -16.87
CA TYR A 454 -39.19 6.92 -16.07
C TYR A 454 -40.11 6.50 -14.92
N ASP A 455 -39.96 5.27 -14.47
CA ASP A 455 -40.72 4.75 -13.34
C ASP A 455 -40.29 5.42 -12.04
N VAL A 456 -41.26 5.63 -11.14
CA VAL A 456 -40.98 6.08 -9.76
C VAL A 456 -39.97 5.14 -9.10
N GLY A 457 -38.94 5.72 -8.49
CA GLY A 457 -37.79 5.01 -7.92
C GLY A 457 -36.55 5.00 -8.80
N THR A 458 -36.65 5.40 -10.08
CA THR A 458 -35.50 5.52 -10.98
C THR A 458 -34.53 6.61 -10.51
N SER A 459 -33.24 6.28 -10.45
CA SER A 459 -32.15 7.23 -10.17
C SER A 459 -31.41 7.64 -11.45
N ILE A 460 -31.19 8.94 -11.61
CA ILE A 460 -30.40 9.53 -12.71
C ILE A 460 -29.13 10.15 -12.12
N ILE A 461 -27.96 9.86 -12.66
CA ILE A 461 -26.70 10.46 -12.21
C ILE A 461 -26.52 11.84 -12.88
N LEU A 462 -26.19 12.85 -12.09
CA LEU A 462 -25.78 14.17 -12.57
C LEU A 462 -24.26 14.19 -12.83
N ASP A 463 -23.83 13.68 -13.97
CA ASP A 463 -22.42 13.46 -14.34
C ASP A 463 -21.59 14.76 -14.52
N LYS A 464 -22.24 15.92 -14.73
CA LYS A 464 -21.60 17.24 -14.80
C LYS A 464 -21.67 18.02 -13.48
N VAL A 465 -22.33 17.48 -12.46
CA VAL A 465 -22.35 18.04 -11.10
C VAL A 465 -21.22 17.42 -10.29
N ILE A 466 -20.02 17.98 -10.48
CA ILE A 466 -18.77 17.54 -9.88
C ILE A 466 -18.44 18.41 -8.66
N PHE A 467 -18.04 17.76 -7.57
CA PHE A 467 -17.50 18.43 -6.38
C PHE A 467 -16.01 18.11 -6.20
N GLU A 468 -15.24 19.15 -5.87
CA GLU A 468 -13.85 19.00 -5.45
C GLU A 468 -13.72 18.16 -4.16
N PRO A 469 -12.62 17.40 -3.97
CA PRO A 469 -12.40 16.63 -2.75
C PRO A 469 -12.51 17.49 -1.49
N GLY A 470 -13.36 17.04 -0.54
CA GLY A 470 -13.58 17.72 0.74
C GLY A 470 -14.44 18.99 0.68
N LEU A 471 -14.95 19.38 -0.50
CA LEU A 471 -15.80 20.56 -0.68
C LEU A 471 -17.23 20.19 -1.10
N SER A 472 -18.18 21.06 -0.77
CA SER A 472 -19.62 20.96 -1.08
C SER A 472 -20.17 22.16 -1.86
N GLU A 473 -19.30 23.06 -2.32
CA GLU A 473 -19.67 24.27 -3.06
C GLU A 473 -19.92 23.98 -4.54
N LEU A 474 -20.97 24.58 -5.11
CA LEU A 474 -21.26 24.53 -6.54
C LEU A 474 -20.44 25.61 -7.28
N THR A 475 -19.94 25.25 -8.46
CA THR A 475 -19.12 26.10 -9.34
C THR A 475 -19.83 26.35 -10.66
N GLU A 476 -19.34 27.33 -11.44
CA GLU A 476 -19.93 27.69 -12.75
C GLU A 476 -20.16 26.49 -13.69
N PRO A 477 -19.22 25.53 -13.84
CA PRO A 477 -19.43 24.34 -14.66
C PRO A 477 -20.63 23.48 -14.24
N ASN A 478 -20.98 23.44 -12.95
CA ASN A 478 -22.09 22.63 -12.45
C ASN A 478 -23.45 23.19 -12.91
N TYR A 479 -23.55 24.49 -13.13
CA TYR A 479 -24.82 25.14 -13.45
C TYR A 479 -25.41 24.71 -14.79
N VAL A 480 -24.60 24.20 -15.73
CA VAL A 480 -25.10 23.72 -17.03
C VAL A 480 -26.14 22.63 -16.83
N GLN A 481 -25.80 21.56 -16.11
CA GLN A 481 -26.71 20.43 -15.90
C GLN A 481 -27.78 20.71 -14.82
N LEU A 482 -27.46 21.56 -13.84
CA LEU A 482 -28.45 21.98 -12.84
C LEU A 482 -29.55 22.86 -13.46
N ASN A 483 -29.22 23.69 -14.44
CA ASN A 483 -30.21 24.46 -15.20
C ASN A 483 -31.11 23.56 -16.05
N GLU A 484 -30.56 22.50 -16.66
CA GLU A 484 -31.37 21.50 -17.38
C GLU A 484 -32.37 20.83 -16.43
N LEU A 485 -31.94 20.43 -15.23
CA LEU A 485 -32.83 19.87 -14.21
C LEU A 485 -33.89 20.89 -13.75
N LEU A 486 -33.50 22.13 -13.54
CA LEU A 486 -34.40 23.22 -13.16
C LEU A 486 -35.49 23.45 -14.21
N GLU A 487 -35.14 23.49 -15.49
CA GLU A 487 -36.08 23.67 -16.59
C GLU A 487 -37.14 22.56 -16.59
N VAL A 488 -36.70 21.31 -16.44
CA VAL A 488 -37.59 20.15 -16.40
C VAL A 488 -38.52 20.18 -15.19
N LEU A 489 -38.01 20.50 -14.00
CA LEU A 489 -38.82 20.60 -12.77
C LEU A 489 -39.79 21.79 -12.81
N THR A 490 -39.46 22.85 -13.53
CA THR A 490 -40.34 24.00 -13.77
C THR A 490 -41.47 23.63 -14.71
N LYS A 491 -41.17 22.90 -15.79
CA LYS A 491 -42.16 22.45 -16.78
C LYS A 491 -43.13 21.41 -16.22
N HIS A 492 -42.67 20.57 -15.29
CA HIS A 492 -43.46 19.47 -14.73
C HIS A 492 -43.66 19.64 -13.22
N ALA A 493 -44.69 20.39 -12.83
CA ALA A 493 -44.93 20.77 -11.44
C ALA A 493 -45.29 19.60 -10.49
N SER A 494 -45.71 18.46 -11.03
CA SER A 494 -46.06 17.25 -10.28
C SER A 494 -44.87 16.38 -9.92
N ILE A 495 -43.71 16.58 -10.57
CA ILE A 495 -42.50 15.81 -10.30
C ILE A 495 -41.95 16.14 -8.91
N ALA A 496 -41.76 15.11 -8.09
CA ALA A 496 -41.02 15.17 -6.84
C ALA A 496 -39.76 14.30 -6.93
N ILE A 497 -38.64 14.79 -6.41
CA ILE A 497 -37.34 14.12 -6.47
C ILE A 497 -36.62 14.10 -5.11
N GLU A 498 -35.76 13.10 -4.94
CA GLU A 498 -34.74 13.04 -3.89
C GLU A 498 -33.36 13.25 -4.51
N LEU A 499 -32.59 14.17 -3.93
CA LEU A 499 -31.19 14.42 -4.27
C LEU A 499 -30.30 13.57 -3.38
N GLY A 500 -29.70 12.52 -3.93
CA GLY A 500 -28.77 11.63 -3.24
C GLY A 500 -27.32 12.06 -3.43
N GLY A 501 -26.61 12.37 -2.36
CA GLY A 501 -25.17 12.68 -2.39
C GLY A 501 -24.32 11.46 -2.08
N PHE A 502 -23.24 11.26 -2.83
CA PHE A 502 -22.29 10.17 -2.61
C PHE A 502 -20.85 10.68 -2.62
N THR A 503 -19.99 10.05 -1.83
CA THR A 503 -18.54 10.25 -1.86
C THR A 503 -17.84 9.00 -2.38
N ASP A 504 -16.56 9.14 -2.68
CA ASP A 504 -15.68 7.98 -2.76
C ASP A 504 -15.29 7.50 -1.35
N LYS A 505 -14.60 6.36 -1.27
CA LYS A 505 -14.18 5.73 0.00
C LYS A 505 -13.01 6.44 0.69
N SER A 506 -12.49 7.53 0.14
CA SER A 506 -11.41 8.28 0.78
C SER A 506 -11.98 9.08 1.96
N GLY A 507 -11.26 9.08 3.09
CA GLY A 507 -11.63 9.85 4.28
C GLY A 507 -12.46 9.04 5.29
N ILE A 508 -12.86 9.74 6.36
CA ILE A 508 -13.55 9.16 7.51
C ILE A 508 -15.05 8.96 7.15
N PRO A 509 -15.65 7.76 7.35
CA PRO A 509 -17.04 7.47 6.98
C PRO A 509 -18.05 8.49 7.52
N GLU A 510 -17.93 8.90 8.78
CA GLU A 510 -18.85 9.89 9.39
C GLU A 510 -18.73 11.27 8.72
N LYS A 511 -17.51 11.66 8.30
CA LYS A 511 -17.31 12.91 7.54
C LYS A 511 -17.80 12.79 6.11
N ASN A 512 -17.66 11.61 5.52
CA ASN A 512 -18.18 11.33 4.18
C ASN A 512 -19.69 11.41 4.15
N LEU A 513 -20.37 10.90 5.19
CA LEU A 513 -21.80 11.05 5.35
C LEU A 513 -22.20 12.53 5.43
N LEU A 514 -21.56 13.31 6.31
CA LEU A 514 -21.81 14.75 6.44
C LEU A 514 -21.53 15.51 5.13
N LEU A 515 -20.40 15.24 4.47
CA LEU A 515 -20.02 15.89 3.22
C LEU A 515 -20.98 15.55 2.08
N SER A 516 -21.41 14.29 1.99
CA SER A 516 -22.39 13.85 1.00
C SER A 516 -23.75 14.52 1.21
N GLU A 517 -24.17 14.71 2.47
CA GLU A 517 -25.38 15.43 2.85
C GLU A 517 -25.28 16.91 2.45
N GLU A 518 -24.16 17.57 2.74
CA GLU A 518 -23.92 18.96 2.38
C GLU A 518 -23.96 19.18 0.86
N ARG A 519 -23.40 18.25 0.07
CA ARG A 519 -23.42 18.31 -1.40
C ARG A 519 -24.82 18.17 -1.96
N ALA A 520 -25.59 17.21 -1.47
CA ALA A 520 -26.98 17.03 -1.84
C ALA A 520 -27.82 18.27 -1.48
N LYS A 521 -27.57 18.82 -0.29
CA LYS A 521 -28.17 20.07 0.18
C LYS A 521 -27.78 21.28 -0.66
N ALA A 522 -26.55 21.37 -1.15
CA ALA A 522 -26.13 22.47 -2.03
C ALA A 522 -26.94 22.49 -3.34
N VAL A 523 -27.19 21.32 -3.93
CA VAL A 523 -28.06 21.18 -5.10
C VAL A 523 -29.51 21.51 -4.76
N TRP A 524 -29.99 21.08 -3.60
CA TRP A 524 -31.33 21.41 -3.12
C TRP A 524 -31.54 22.93 -2.94
N ASN A 525 -30.57 23.61 -2.31
CA ASN A 525 -30.57 25.07 -2.14
C ASN A 525 -30.60 25.75 -3.51
N TYR A 526 -29.75 25.31 -4.43
CA TYR A 526 -29.68 25.88 -5.77
C TYR A 526 -31.03 25.87 -6.51
N LEU A 527 -31.79 24.76 -6.41
CA LEU A 527 -33.09 24.60 -7.06
C LEU A 527 -34.20 25.39 -6.34
N THR A 528 -34.21 25.38 -5.01
CA THR A 528 -35.22 26.09 -4.21
C THR A 528 -35.08 27.61 -4.32
N GLU A 529 -33.85 28.13 -4.30
CA GLU A 529 -33.55 29.55 -4.55
C GLU A 529 -34.03 30.03 -5.93
N ARG A 530 -34.18 29.11 -6.88
CA ARG A 530 -34.67 29.38 -8.25
C ARG A 530 -36.14 29.02 -8.45
N GLY A 531 -36.88 28.80 -7.37
CA GLY A 531 -38.35 28.76 -7.39
C GLY A 531 -38.97 27.35 -7.44
N ILE A 532 -38.18 26.27 -7.33
CA ILE A 532 -38.77 24.94 -7.14
C ILE A 532 -39.24 24.81 -5.69
N ALA A 533 -40.52 24.46 -5.51
CA ALA A 533 -41.11 24.31 -4.17
C ALA A 533 -40.36 23.24 -3.36
N SER A 534 -39.94 23.58 -2.14
CA SER A 534 -39.24 22.67 -1.23
C SER A 534 -40.00 21.37 -0.95
N ALA A 535 -41.34 21.41 -0.95
CA ALA A 535 -42.19 20.24 -0.77
C ALA A 535 -42.01 19.17 -1.87
N ARG A 536 -41.41 19.53 -3.03
CA ARG A 536 -41.13 18.63 -4.15
C ARG A 536 -39.71 18.04 -4.11
N LEU A 537 -38.88 18.50 -3.18
CA LEU A 537 -37.46 18.18 -3.13
C LEU A 537 -37.07 17.66 -1.76
N SER A 538 -36.49 16.48 -1.69
CA SER A 538 -35.73 16.00 -0.53
C SER A 538 -34.25 15.87 -0.89
N HIS A 539 -33.39 15.82 0.12
CA HIS A 539 -31.97 15.52 -0.06
C HIS A 539 -31.49 14.52 1.01
N HIS A 540 -30.50 13.70 0.66
CA HIS A 540 -29.90 12.74 1.59
C HIS A 540 -28.44 12.45 1.22
N GLY A 541 -27.57 12.40 2.21
CA GLY A 541 -26.19 11.95 2.09
C GLY A 541 -26.06 10.46 2.34
N TYR A 542 -25.46 9.74 1.39
CA TYR A 542 -25.21 8.30 1.48
C TYR A 542 -23.75 7.95 1.84
N GLY A 543 -22.89 8.94 2.01
CA GLY A 543 -21.46 8.76 2.26
C GLY A 543 -20.79 7.97 1.14
N ASP A 544 -19.90 7.05 1.51
CA ASP A 544 -19.17 6.17 0.59
C ASP A 544 -19.90 4.84 0.29
N ALA A 545 -21.15 4.72 0.73
CA ALA A 545 -21.98 3.55 0.45
C ALA A 545 -22.37 3.47 -1.04
N LYS A 546 -22.60 2.25 -1.54
CA LYS A 546 -23.05 1.98 -2.92
C LYS A 546 -22.13 2.60 -3.99
N PRO A 547 -20.84 2.23 -4.05
CA PRO A 547 -19.95 2.66 -5.13
C PRO A 547 -20.44 2.10 -6.47
N ILE A 548 -20.43 2.93 -7.50
CA ILE A 548 -20.79 2.56 -8.89
C ILE A 548 -19.55 2.23 -9.73
N ALA A 549 -18.37 2.53 -9.20
CA ALA A 549 -17.09 2.22 -9.82
C ALA A 549 -16.05 1.83 -8.75
N PRO A 550 -14.92 1.19 -9.12
CA PRO A 550 -13.89 0.83 -8.16
C PRO A 550 -13.22 2.07 -7.52
N ASN A 551 -13.27 2.19 -6.18
CA ASN A 551 -12.56 3.24 -5.44
C ASN A 551 -11.02 3.16 -5.55
N LYS A 552 -10.51 2.05 -6.08
CA LYS A 552 -9.09 1.79 -6.35
C LYS A 552 -8.49 2.82 -7.31
N TYR A 553 -9.22 3.20 -8.35
CA TYR A 553 -8.72 4.12 -9.39
C TYR A 553 -9.29 5.51 -9.22
N ARG A 554 -8.52 6.53 -9.61
CA ARG A 554 -8.99 7.92 -9.57
C ARG A 554 -10.30 8.08 -10.34
N TRP A 555 -10.37 7.59 -11.58
CA TRP A 555 -11.59 7.67 -12.37
C TRP A 555 -12.79 7.02 -11.68
N GLY A 556 -12.58 5.91 -10.96
CA GLY A 556 -13.65 5.25 -10.22
C GLY A 556 -14.06 6.02 -8.97
N ARG A 557 -13.12 6.63 -8.25
CA ARG A 557 -13.43 7.58 -7.17
C ARG A 557 -14.19 8.80 -7.69
N ASP A 558 -13.78 9.32 -8.84
CA ASP A 558 -14.41 10.48 -9.47
C ASP A 558 -15.84 10.16 -9.89
N LYS A 559 -16.11 8.94 -10.40
CA LYS A 559 -17.48 8.44 -10.64
C LYS A 559 -18.27 8.21 -9.35
N ASN A 560 -17.62 7.77 -8.26
CA ASN A 560 -18.31 7.56 -6.98
C ASN A 560 -18.69 8.86 -6.28
N ARG A 561 -17.92 9.95 -6.47
CA ARG A 561 -18.26 11.31 -6.03
C ARG A 561 -19.31 11.93 -6.94
N ARG A 562 -20.58 11.64 -6.68
CA ARG A 562 -21.69 12.00 -7.59
C ARG A 562 -22.92 12.49 -6.84
N ILE A 563 -23.82 13.12 -7.59
CA ILE A 563 -25.21 13.38 -7.19
C ILE A 563 -26.12 12.50 -8.03
N GLU A 564 -27.08 11.86 -7.39
CA GLU A 564 -28.19 11.17 -8.04
C GLU A 564 -29.50 11.93 -7.83
N VAL A 565 -30.33 11.98 -8.85
CA VAL A 565 -31.71 12.44 -8.81
C VAL A 565 -32.60 11.22 -8.86
N LYS A 566 -33.23 10.90 -7.74
CA LYS A 566 -34.19 9.80 -7.67
C LYS A 566 -35.61 10.34 -7.81
N LEU A 567 -36.37 9.78 -8.75
CA LEU A 567 -37.77 10.13 -8.95
C LEU A 567 -38.64 9.56 -7.82
N ILE A 568 -39.38 10.41 -7.11
CA ILE A 568 -40.23 10.02 -5.96
C ILE A 568 -41.71 10.05 -6.32
N ALA A 569 -42.14 11.00 -7.15
CA ALA A 569 -43.51 11.08 -7.65
C ALA A 569 -43.55 11.79 -9.01
N LEU A 570 -44.60 11.52 -9.79
CA LEU A 570 -44.87 12.08 -11.11
C LEU A 570 -46.18 12.85 -11.17
#